data_AF-A0A2N2GN84-F1
#
_entry.id   AF-A0A2N2GN84-F1
#
_cell.length_a   1.000
_cell.length_b   1.000
_cell.length_c   1.000
_cell.angle_alpha   90.00
_cell.angle_beta   90.00
_cell.angle_gamma   90.00
#
_symmetry.space_group_name_H-M   'P 1'
#
loop_
_entity.id
_entity.type
_entity.pdbx_description
1 polymer ?
#
loop_
_entity_poly.entity_id
_entity_poly.type
_entity_poly.pdbx_seq_one_letter_code
_entity_poly.pdbx_strand_id
1 'polypeptide(L)'
;MPPTEKHFETSLKRTGKDYAELHRWIDDADNKNERHDFTRIWDFGPQIAAKFGEEGVREYIEHLREDMEKKFKKIRHQYKDAMAEAQIYFGIAAKTAGEE
;
A
#
# COMPACT_ATOMS: atom_id res chain seq x y z
N MET A 1 -7.06 0.04 1.42
CA MET A 1 -6.14 -0.27 2.51
C MET A 1 -6.64 -1.50 3.25
N PRO A 2 -5.77 -2.36 3.79
CA PRO A 2 -6.12 -3.28 4.87
C PRO A 2 -6.74 -2.53 6.05
N PRO A 3 -7.55 -3.21 6.88
CA PRO A 3 -7.78 -2.74 8.23
C PRO A 3 -6.45 -2.64 8.98
N THR A 4 -6.29 -1.65 9.85
CA THR A 4 -5.08 -1.42 10.66
C THR A 4 -4.63 -2.68 11.42
N GLU A 5 -5.58 -3.50 11.89
CA GLU A 5 -5.30 -4.80 12.54
C GLU A 5 -4.50 -5.78 11.67
N LYS A 6 -4.72 -5.75 10.34
CA LYS A 6 -3.98 -6.62 9.41
C LYS A 6 -2.52 -6.17 9.24
N HIS A 7 -2.24 -4.89 9.45
CA HIS A 7 -0.86 -4.41 9.49
C HIS A 7 -0.15 -4.89 10.75
N PHE A 8 -0.84 -4.90 11.90
CA PHE A 8 -0.26 -5.45 13.15
C PHE A 8 0.20 -6.89 12.98
N GLU A 9 -0.65 -7.75 12.39
CA GLU A 9 -0.30 -9.16 12.14
C GLU A 9 0.91 -9.31 11.21
N THR A 10 0.99 -8.47 10.18
CA THR A 10 2.09 -8.54 9.20
C THR A 10 3.39 -8.04 9.81
N SER A 11 3.35 -6.95 10.57
CA SER A 11 4.49 -6.39 11.30
C SER A 11 4.98 -7.35 12.39
N LEU A 12 4.08 -7.98 13.14
CA LEU A 12 4.42 -8.97 14.17
C LEU A 12 5.14 -10.19 13.55
N LYS A 13 4.67 -10.67 12.39
CA LYS A 13 5.33 -11.79 11.67
C LYS A 13 6.72 -11.42 11.15
N ARG A 14 6.94 -10.17 10.76
CA ARG A 14 8.20 -9.68 10.16
C ARG A 14 9.25 -9.28 11.21
N THR A 15 8.81 -8.61 12.28
CA THR A 15 9.70 -7.93 13.24
C THR A 15 9.60 -8.46 14.67
N GLY A 16 8.59 -9.27 14.99
CA GLY A 16 8.27 -9.66 16.35
C GLY A 16 7.60 -8.56 17.18
N LYS A 17 7.26 -7.40 16.58
CA LYS A 17 6.52 -6.30 17.20
C LYS A 17 5.33 -5.90 16.33
N ASP A 18 4.22 -5.53 16.95
CA ASP A 18 3.01 -5.16 16.22
C ASP A 18 3.05 -3.72 15.66
N TYR A 19 3.94 -2.86 16.19
CA TYR A 19 4.03 -1.44 15.87
C TYR A 19 2.66 -0.73 15.93
N ALA A 20 1.79 -1.14 16.87
CA ALA A 20 0.39 -0.71 16.87
C ALA A 20 0.22 0.82 16.96
N GLU A 21 1.05 1.47 17.76
CA GLU A 21 1.06 2.93 17.87
C GLU A 21 1.46 3.61 16.56
N LEU A 22 2.51 3.12 15.90
CA LEU A 22 2.97 3.64 14.62
C LEU A 22 1.88 3.49 13.56
N HIS A 23 1.28 2.31 13.42
CA HIS A 23 0.20 2.07 12.47
C HIS A 23 -1.03 2.94 12.73
N ARG A 24 -1.45 3.12 13.99
CA ARG A 24 -2.54 4.06 14.33
C ARG A 24 -2.19 5.50 13.97
N TRP A 25 -0.93 5.90 14.17
CA TRP A 25 -0.46 7.22 13.76
C TRP A 25 -0.49 7.37 12.23
N ILE A 26 -0.08 6.37 11.46
CA ILE A 26 -0.12 6.44 9.99
C ILE A 26 -1.57 6.53 9.48
N ASP A 27 -2.48 5.74 10.09
CA ASP A 27 -3.88 5.60 9.69
C ASP A 27 -4.85 6.65 10.26
N ASP A 28 -4.34 7.62 11.03
CA ASP A 28 -5.10 8.71 11.62
C ASP A 28 -5.90 9.49 10.57
N ALA A 29 -7.24 9.53 10.70
CA ALA A 29 -8.13 9.99 9.64
C ALA A 29 -7.87 11.43 9.17
N ASP A 30 -7.50 12.32 10.10
CA ASP A 30 -7.29 13.74 9.82
C ASP A 30 -5.97 13.99 9.07
N ASN A 31 -4.97 13.14 9.30
CA ASN A 31 -3.63 13.31 8.73
C ASN A 31 -3.26 12.21 7.72
N LYS A 32 -4.20 11.31 7.42
CA LYS A 32 -3.95 10.08 6.67
C LYS A 32 -3.31 10.35 5.31
N ASN A 33 -3.88 11.27 4.54
CA ASN A 33 -3.40 11.57 3.18
C ASN A 33 -1.95 12.08 3.20
N GLU A 34 -1.63 12.96 4.14
CA GLU A 34 -0.29 13.51 4.32
C GLU A 34 0.70 12.42 4.75
N ARG A 35 0.33 11.56 5.71
CA ARG A 35 1.20 10.48 6.21
C ARG A 35 1.36 9.34 5.20
N HIS A 36 0.47 9.22 4.23
CA HIS A 36 0.55 8.27 3.12
C HIS A 36 1.24 8.81 1.86
N ASP A 37 1.66 10.07 1.86
CA ASP A 37 2.44 10.64 0.77
C ASP A 37 3.88 10.12 0.85
N PHE A 38 4.24 9.21 -0.07
CA PHE A 38 5.57 8.60 -0.10
C PHE A 38 6.68 9.65 -0.33
N THR A 39 6.38 10.80 -0.93
CA THR A 39 7.36 11.87 -1.13
C THR A 39 7.75 12.54 0.18
N ARG A 40 6.92 12.39 1.22
CA ARG A 40 7.12 12.98 2.54
C ARG A 40 7.76 12.03 3.55
N ILE A 41 8.27 10.88 3.10
CA ILE A 41 9.02 9.95 3.96
C ILE A 41 10.21 10.66 4.64
N TRP A 42 10.88 11.59 3.96
CA TRP A 42 11.97 12.36 4.56
C TRP A 42 11.50 13.32 5.67
N ASP A 43 10.22 13.72 5.69
CA ASP A 43 9.67 14.66 6.68
C ASP A 43 9.32 13.91 7.97
N PHE A 44 8.75 12.71 7.82
CA PHE A 44 8.27 11.88 8.93
C PHE A 44 9.31 10.89 9.43
N GLY A 45 10.23 10.46 8.57
CA GLY A 45 11.31 9.52 8.89
C GLY A 45 12.08 9.89 10.15
N PRO A 46 12.58 11.13 10.31
CA PRO A 46 13.28 11.55 11.52
C PRO A 46 12.43 11.48 12.79
N GLN A 47 11.14 11.82 12.70
CA GLN A 47 10.21 11.79 13.83
C GLN A 47 9.92 10.36 14.28
N ILE A 48 9.75 9.45 13.32
CA ILE A 48 9.53 8.03 13.56
C ILE A 48 10.81 7.39 14.10
N ALA A 49 11.99 7.72 13.55
CA ALA A 49 13.28 7.24 14.04
C ALA A 49 13.53 7.63 15.49
N ALA A 50 13.21 8.87 15.87
CA ALA A 50 13.36 9.35 17.24
C ALA A 50 12.53 8.55 18.25
N LYS A 51 11.41 7.96 17.84
CA LYS A 51 10.48 7.24 18.73
C LYS A 51 10.58 5.72 18.65
N PHE A 52 10.79 5.19 17.45
CA PHE A 52 10.73 3.76 17.15
C PHE A 52 12.04 3.20 16.57
N GLY A 53 13.07 4.04 16.44
CA GLY A 53 14.34 3.68 15.81
C GLY A 53 14.23 3.43 14.31
N GLU A 54 15.34 2.98 13.71
CA GLU A 54 15.41 2.68 12.28
C GLU A 54 14.44 1.56 11.87
N GLU A 55 14.18 0.60 12.76
CA GLU A 55 13.20 -0.47 12.53
C GLU A 55 11.80 0.12 12.35
N GLY A 56 11.39 1.10 13.17
CA GLY A 56 10.11 1.78 13.00
C GLY A 56 10.02 2.58 11.70
N VAL A 57 11.11 3.19 11.23
CA VAL A 57 11.12 3.86 9.92
C VAL A 57 10.90 2.85 8.80
N ARG A 58 11.55 1.69 8.89
CA ARG A 58 11.33 0.60 7.93
C ARG A 58 9.88 0.15 7.93
N GLU A 59 9.28 -0.03 9.11
CA GLU A 59 7.88 -0.44 9.23
C GLU A 59 6.90 0.60 8.69
N TYR A 60 7.20 1.90 8.84
CA TYR A 60 6.44 2.95 8.17
C TYR A 60 6.47 2.81 6.64
N ILE A 61 7.65 2.62 6.06
CA ILE A 61 7.80 2.43 4.60
C ILE A 61 7.09 1.15 4.14
N GLU A 62 7.18 0.07 4.91
CA GLU A 62 6.48 -1.19 4.62
C GLU A 62 4.97 -1.03 4.61
N HIS A 63 4.41 -0.30 5.58
CA HIS A 63 2.98 0.00 5.63
C HIS A 63 2.53 0.75 4.36
N LEU A 64 3.27 1.79 3.94
CA LEU A 64 2.99 2.53 2.71
C LEU A 64 3.03 1.61 1.47
N ARG A 65 4.04 0.74 1.38
CA ARG A 65 4.17 -0.22 0.28
C ARG A 65 2.96 -1.16 0.20
N GLU A 66 2.59 -1.78 1.32
CA GLU A 66 1.46 -2.72 1.40
C GLU A 66 0.15 -2.06 0.94
N ASP A 67 -0.04 -0.80 1.31
CA ASP A 67 -1.21 -0.04 0.92
C ASP A 67 -1.24 0.35 -0.55
N MET A 68 -0.11 0.79 -1.09
CA MET A 68 0.06 1.05 -2.52
C MET A 68 -0.22 -0.21 -3.33
N GLU A 69 0.39 -1.35 -2.97
CA GLU A 69 0.20 -2.63 -3.65
C GLU A 69 -1.27 -3.04 -3.66
N LYS A 70 -1.95 -2.96 -2.51
CA LYS A 70 -3.36 -3.32 -2.40
C LYS A 70 -4.24 -2.38 -3.25
N LYS A 71 -3.95 -1.07 -3.24
CA LYS A 71 -4.70 -0.08 -4.02
C LYS A 71 -4.52 -0.32 -5.52
N PHE A 72 -3.28 -0.51 -6.00
CA PHE A 72 -3.01 -0.81 -7.40
C PHE A 72 -3.55 -2.16 -7.84
N LYS A 73 -3.47 -3.20 -6.99
CA LYS A 73 -4.10 -4.49 -7.29
C LYS A 73 -5.62 -4.36 -7.47
N LYS A 74 -6.28 -3.59 -6.59
CA LYS A 74 -7.73 -3.32 -6.71
C LYS A 74 -8.07 -2.60 -8.01
N ILE A 75 -7.34 -1.52 -8.33
CA ILE A 75 -7.57 -0.73 -9.56
C ILE A 75 -7.33 -1.61 -10.80
N ARG A 76 -6.21 -2.33 -10.86
CA ARG A 76 -5.90 -3.25 -11.97
C ARG A 76 -6.99 -4.30 -12.16
N HIS A 77 -7.51 -4.86 -11.07
CA HIS A 77 -8.60 -5.83 -11.15
C HIS A 77 -9.90 -5.18 -11.63
N GLN A 78 -10.27 -4.02 -11.08
CA GLN A 78 -11.50 -3.30 -11.42
C GLN A 78 -11.57 -2.91 -12.90
N TYR A 79 -10.44 -2.54 -13.51
CA TYR A 79 -10.38 -2.10 -14.90
C TYR A 79 -9.77 -3.14 -15.84
N LYS A 80 -9.59 -4.38 -15.39
CA LYS A 80 -8.92 -5.42 -16.18
C LYS A 80 -9.57 -5.61 -17.55
N ASP A 81 -10.89 -5.76 -17.56
CA ASP A 81 -11.62 -6.11 -18.78
C ASP A 81 -11.73 -4.89 -19.72
N ALA A 82 -12.02 -3.70 -19.18
CA ALA A 82 -12.01 -2.46 -19.96
C ALA A 82 -10.64 -2.15 -20.59
N MET A 83 -9.55 -2.44 -19.86
CA MET A 83 -8.19 -2.34 -20.40
C MET A 83 -7.95 -3.34 -21.52
N ALA A 84 -8.41 -4.59 -21.37
CA ALA A 84 -8.28 -5.63 -22.38
C ALA A 84 -9.10 -5.31 -23.64
N GLU A 85 -10.36 -4.86 -23.47
CA GLU A 85 -11.22 -4.43 -24.56
C GLU A 85 -10.61 -3.28 -25.36
N ALA A 86 -10.09 -2.26 -24.68
CA ALA A 86 -9.40 -1.14 -25.34
C ALA A 86 -8.16 -1.61 -26.11
N GLN A 87 -7.35 -2.51 -25.53
CA GLN A 87 -6.18 -3.07 -26.19
C GLN A 87 -6.55 -3.86 -27.46
N ILE A 88 -7.66 -4.60 -27.43
CA ILE A 88 -8.18 -5.32 -28.61
C ILE A 88 -8.68 -4.33 -29.67
N TYR A 89 -9.49 -3.35 -29.27
CA TYR A 89 -10.07 -2.34 -30.18
C TYR A 89 -9.00 -1.57 -30.96
N PHE A 90 -7.89 -1.20 -30.31
CA PHE A 90 -6.78 -0.49 -30.93
C PHE A 90 -5.71 -1.42 -31.56
N GLY A 91 -5.95 -2.74 -31.62
CA GLY A 91 -5.04 -3.70 -32.25
C GLY A 91 -3.72 -3.93 -31.51
N ILE A 92 -3.64 -3.55 -30.23
CA ILE A 92 -2.47 -3.77 -29.36
C ILE A 92 -2.42 -5.23 -28.88
N ALA A 93 -3.58 -5.84 -28.65
CA ALA A 93 -3.71 -7.24 -28.25
C ALA A 93 -4.63 -7.99 -29.22
N ALA A 94 -4.34 -9.27 -29.48
CA ALA A 94 -5.25 -10.13 -30.21
C ALA A 94 -6.40 -10.55 -29.29
N LYS A 95 -7.62 -10.62 -29.85
CA LYS A 95 -8.74 -11.27 -29.18
C LYS A 95 -8.38 -12.74 -29.02
N THR A 96 -8.19 -13.23 -27.80
CA THR A 96 -7.97 -14.66 -27.58
C THR A 96 -9.22 -15.40 -28.05
N ALA A 97 -9.09 -16.21 -29.09
CA ALA A 97 -10.16 -17.08 -29.57
C ALA A 97 -10.38 -18.17 -28.52
N GLY A 98 -11.50 -18.11 -27.80
CA GLY A 98 -11.90 -19.18 -26.89
C GLY A 98 -12.69 -18.69 -25.70
N GLU A 99 -14.01 -18.68 -25.85
CA GLU A 99 -15.04 -19.13 -24.89
C GLU A 99 -16.39 -18.85 -25.58
N GLU A 100 -16.78 -19.79 -26.45
CA GLU A 100 -18.20 -20.04 -26.80
C GLU A 100 -18.83 -20.87 -25.68
#